data_AF-A0A1G2A9J0-F1
#
_entry.id   AF-A0A1G2A9J0-F1
#
_cell.length_a   1.000
_cell.length_b   1.000
_cell.length_c   1.000
_cell.angle_alpha   90.00
_cell.angle_beta   90.00
_cell.angle_gamma   90.00
#
_symmetry.space_group_name_H-M   'P 1'
#
loop_
_entity.id
_entity.type
_entity.pdbx_description
1 polymer ?
#
loop_
_entity_poly.entity_id
_entity_poly.type
_entity_poly.pdbx_seq_one_letter_code
_entity_poly.pdbx_strand_id
1 'polypeptide(L)'
;MNKIKYITGFTHLASQLVFLPRVSSKCVRSYKYMNKLKIKIILASVRQGRFGDKPAKWIYDIAERMEELSSEILDLLNHQLPMFAEVVSPAYTQGEYRLKEANVWAKKIAEADGFIIVTPEYNHGYPASLKNNIDYLY
;
A
#
# COMPACT_ATOMS: atom_id res chain seq x y z
N MET A 1 42.75 -5.59 51.62
CA MET A 1 41.69 -4.72 51.05
C MET A 1 40.56 -5.64 50.57
N ASN A 2 39.66 -6.04 51.47
CA ASN A 2 38.27 -5.55 51.65
C ASN A 2 37.38 -5.76 50.41
N LYS A 3 36.29 -6.53 50.40
CA LYS A 3 35.71 -7.57 51.28
C LYS A 3 34.61 -8.24 50.41
N ILE A 4 34.52 -9.57 50.42
CA ILE A 4 33.41 -10.36 49.84
C ILE A 4 32.13 -10.11 50.66
N LYS A 5 30.96 -10.00 50.01
CA LYS A 5 29.67 -10.41 50.60
C LYS A 5 28.72 -10.92 49.51
N TYR A 6 28.58 -12.26 49.44
CA TYR A 6 27.35 -12.90 48.97
C TYR A 6 26.34 -12.83 50.11
N ILE A 7 25.08 -12.50 49.80
CA ILE A 7 23.94 -12.68 50.71
C ILE A 7 22.86 -13.42 49.93
N THR A 8 22.68 -14.69 50.28
CA THR A 8 21.45 -15.46 50.08
C THR A 8 20.35 -14.92 50.98
N GLY A 9 19.15 -14.69 50.42
CA GLY A 9 17.97 -14.23 51.14
C GLY A 9 16.70 -14.71 50.45
N PHE A 10 15.85 -15.37 51.23
CA PHE A 10 14.71 -16.20 50.87
C PHE A 10 13.40 -15.35 50.81
N THR A 11 12.41 -15.84 50.06
CA THR A 11 10.94 -15.65 50.22
C THR A 11 10.21 -14.33 49.87
N HIS A 12 9.31 -14.51 48.89
CA HIS A 12 7.92 -14.03 48.75
C HIS A 12 7.57 -12.57 48.41
N LEU A 13 6.71 -12.49 47.36
CA LEU A 13 5.70 -11.47 47.05
C LEU A 13 6.19 -10.10 46.56
N ALA A 14 6.08 -9.87 45.24
CA ALA A 14 5.45 -8.67 44.67
C ALA A 14 5.46 -8.70 43.13
N SER A 15 4.27 -8.74 42.53
CA SER A 15 3.87 -7.84 41.45
C SER A 15 4.96 -7.48 40.41
N GLN A 16 5.16 -8.33 39.40
CA GLN A 16 5.71 -7.84 38.13
C GLN A 16 4.58 -7.16 37.35
N LEU A 17 4.42 -5.87 37.62
CA LEU A 17 3.69 -4.96 36.75
C LEU A 17 4.51 -4.86 35.46
N VAL A 18 4.05 -5.50 34.39
CA VAL A 18 4.59 -5.27 33.04
C VAL A 18 4.37 -3.78 32.74
N PHE A 19 5.43 -3.00 32.77
CA PHE A 19 5.41 -1.62 32.30
C PHE A 19 5.31 -1.65 30.77
N LEU A 20 4.12 -1.91 30.25
CA LEU A 20 3.78 -1.56 28.88
C LEU A 20 3.86 -0.03 28.81
N PRO A 21 4.75 0.57 27.99
CA PRO A 21 4.72 2.00 27.81
C PRO A 21 3.33 2.37 27.32
N ARG A 22 2.60 3.15 28.11
CA ARG A 22 1.32 3.74 27.72
C ARG A 22 1.63 4.78 26.65
N VAL A 23 1.78 4.33 25.41
CA VAL A 23 1.99 5.21 24.27
C VAL A 23 0.74 6.09 24.19
N SER A 24 0.92 7.37 24.52
CA SER A 24 -0.13 8.36 24.45
C SER A 24 -0.66 8.41 23.02
N SER A 25 -1.97 8.29 22.84
CA SER A 25 -2.65 8.38 21.54
C SER A 25 -2.37 9.69 20.80
N LYS A 26 -1.92 10.74 21.52
CA LYS A 26 -1.45 12.00 20.91
C LYS A 26 -0.09 11.85 20.18
N CYS A 27 0.81 11.02 20.68
CA CYS A 27 2.14 10.80 20.08
C CYS A 27 2.05 9.92 18.83
N VAL A 28 1.20 8.88 18.84
CA VAL A 28 0.92 8.06 17.65
C VAL A 28 0.26 8.89 16.55
N ARG A 29 -0.61 9.85 16.91
CA ARG A 29 -1.16 10.80 15.94
C ARG A 29 -0.04 11.60 15.28
N SER A 30 0.81 12.28 16.06
CA SER A 30 1.77 13.26 15.52
C SER A 30 2.75 12.72 14.47
N TYR A 31 3.23 11.47 14.59
CA TYR A 31 4.15 10.88 13.60
C TYR A 31 3.46 10.51 12.28
N LYS A 32 2.16 10.17 12.33
CA LYS A 32 1.34 9.80 11.18
C LYS A 32 0.99 10.99 10.27
N TYR A 33 1.16 12.23 10.76
CA TYR A 33 0.87 13.47 10.01
C TYR A 33 2.09 14.11 9.34
N MET A 34 3.32 13.63 9.58
CA MET A 34 4.52 14.21 8.98
C MET A 34 4.76 13.78 7.52
N ASN A 35 4.11 12.70 7.08
CA ASN A 35 4.06 12.29 5.67
C ASN A 35 2.61 11.99 5.30
N LYS A 36 2.09 12.68 4.29
CA LYS A 36 0.77 12.37 3.73
C LYS A 36 0.77 10.93 3.19
N LEU A 37 -0.28 10.17 3.49
CA LEU A 37 -0.45 8.82 2.95
C LEU A 37 -0.73 8.91 1.45
N LYS A 38 0.03 8.18 0.65
CA LYS A 38 -0.09 8.15 -0.81
C LYS A 38 -1.13 7.11 -1.23
N ILE A 39 -2.28 7.57 -1.70
CA ILE A 39 -3.37 6.70 -2.17
C ILE A 39 -3.43 6.76 -3.70
N LYS A 40 -3.31 5.61 -4.36
CA LYS A 40 -3.50 5.53 -5.82
C LYS A 40 -4.91 5.04 -6.12
N ILE A 41 -5.63 5.77 -6.95
CA ILE A 41 -6.99 5.43 -7.40
C ILE A 41 -6.85 4.80 -8.79
N ILE A 42 -6.99 3.48 -8.89
CA ILE A 42 -6.79 2.74 -10.14
C ILE A 42 -8.11 2.65 -10.90
N LEU A 43 -8.18 3.26 -12.08
CA LEU A 43 -9.31 3.12 -13.00
C LEU A 43 -9.08 1.92 -13.91
N ALA A 44 -9.84 0.84 -13.67
CA ALA A 44 -9.57 -0.48 -14.23
C ALA A 44 -9.98 -0.65 -15.71
N SER A 45 -10.89 0.18 -16.23
CA SER A 45 -11.43 0.04 -17.58
C SER A 45 -10.56 0.77 -18.61
N VAL A 46 -10.27 0.11 -19.74
CA VAL A 46 -9.57 0.70 -20.89
C VAL A 46 -10.51 1.07 -22.04
N ARG A 47 -11.84 1.01 -21.83
CA ARG A 47 -12.80 1.37 -22.88
C ARG A 47 -12.87 2.89 -23.04
N GLN A 48 -12.88 3.39 -24.28
CA GLN A 48 -13.19 4.79 -24.58
C GLN A 48 -14.65 5.10 -24.19
N GLY A 49 -14.89 6.28 -23.63
CA GLY A 49 -16.24 6.68 -23.17
C GLY A 49 -16.79 5.84 -22.00
N ARG A 50 -15.93 5.19 -21.23
CA ARG A 50 -16.31 4.47 -20.00
C ARG A 50 -16.91 5.43 -18.97
N PHE A 51 -17.82 4.93 -18.13
CA PHE A 51 -18.40 5.68 -17.02
C PHE A 51 -17.50 5.77 -15.78
N GLY A 52 -16.44 4.95 -15.69
CA GLY A 52 -15.61 4.83 -14.50
C GLY A 52 -14.76 6.07 -14.16
N ASP A 53 -14.60 6.99 -15.10
CA ASP A 53 -13.98 8.30 -14.90
C ASP A 53 -14.72 9.13 -13.84
N LYS A 54 -16.06 9.11 -13.84
CA LYS A 54 -16.91 9.84 -12.90
C LYS A 54 -16.73 9.42 -11.44
N PRO A 55 -16.88 8.13 -11.06
CA PRO A 55 -16.63 7.70 -9.70
C PRO A 55 -15.16 7.84 -9.29
N ALA A 56 -14.19 7.62 -10.19
CA ALA A 56 -12.78 7.84 -9.90
C ALA A 56 -12.50 9.32 -9.55
N LYS A 57 -13.04 10.25 -10.34
CA LYS A 57 -12.95 11.67 -10.06
C LYS A 57 -13.63 12.06 -8.76
N TRP A 58 -14.82 11.52 -8.50
CA TRP A 58 -15.55 11.79 -7.25
C TRP A 58 -14.76 11.34 -6.01
N ILE A 59 -14.14 10.15 -6.05
CA ILE A 59 -13.28 9.64 -4.98
C ILE A 59 -12.05 10.54 -4.81
N TYR A 60 -11.39 10.93 -5.90
CA TYR A 60 -10.26 11.85 -5.89
C TYR A 60 -10.65 13.18 -5.24
N ASP A 61 -11.76 13.79 -5.67
CA ASP A 61 -12.24 15.06 -5.13
C ASP A 61 -12.60 14.96 -3.63
N ILE A 62 -12.90 13.77 -3.10
CA ILE A 62 -13.05 13.53 -1.65
C ILE A 62 -11.68 13.46 -0.98
N ALA A 63 -10.74 12.68 -1.53
CA ALA A 63 -9.41 12.49 -0.98
C ALA A 63 -8.62 13.81 -0.91
N GLU A 64 -8.78 14.70 -1.88
CA GLU A 64 -8.12 16.03 -1.90
C GLU A 64 -8.57 16.95 -0.75
N ARG A 65 -9.73 16.69 -0.15
CA ARG A 65 -10.21 17.45 1.03
C ARG A 65 -9.61 16.95 2.33
N MET A 66 -8.89 15.83 2.30
CA MET A 66 -8.26 15.23 3.48
C MET A 66 -6.78 15.62 3.51
N GLU A 67 -6.40 16.47 4.47
CA GLU A 67 -5.01 16.96 4.58
C GLU A 67 -3.98 15.84 4.80
N GLU A 68 -4.43 14.72 5.36
CA GLU A 68 -3.67 13.50 5.65
C GLU A 68 -3.31 12.69 4.40
N LEU A 69 -3.98 12.93 3.26
CA LEU A 69 -3.86 12.11 2.06
C LEU A 69 -3.21 12.89 0.92
N SER A 70 -2.47 12.17 0.08
CA SER A 70 -2.04 12.60 -1.24
C SER A 70 -2.56 11.57 -2.22
N SER A 71 -3.42 11.99 -3.15
CA SER A 71 -4.09 11.07 -4.07
C SER A 71 -3.62 11.25 -5.52
N GLU A 72 -3.60 10.17 -6.29
CA GLU A 72 -3.32 10.20 -7.74
C GLU A 72 -4.23 9.18 -8.44
N ILE A 73 -4.88 9.59 -9.54
CA ILE A 73 -5.64 8.66 -10.39
C ILE A 73 -4.67 7.98 -11.37
N LEU A 74 -4.61 6.65 -11.30
CA LEU A 74 -3.88 5.81 -12.26
C LEU A 74 -4.87 5.19 -13.24
N ASP A 75 -4.87 5.70 -14.46
CA ASP A 75 -5.77 5.21 -15.51
C ASP A 75 -5.12 4.10 -16.33
N LEU A 76 -5.67 2.88 -16.27
CA LEU A 76 -5.12 1.75 -17.01
C LEU A 76 -5.18 1.93 -18.53
N LEU A 77 -6.00 2.86 -19.04
CA LEU A 77 -5.97 3.23 -20.46
C LEU A 77 -4.59 3.79 -20.87
N ASN A 78 -3.93 4.51 -19.96
CA ASN A 78 -2.62 5.10 -20.17
C ASN A 78 -1.47 4.17 -19.74
N HIS A 79 -1.80 3.12 -18.98
CA HIS A 79 -0.87 2.09 -18.49
C HIS A 79 -1.23 0.73 -19.10
N GLN A 80 -1.38 0.67 -20.42
CA GLN A 80 -1.63 -0.59 -21.12
C GLN A 80 -0.34 -1.39 -21.21
N LEU A 81 -0.33 -2.52 -20.49
CA LEU A 81 0.72 -3.53 -20.60
C LEU A 81 0.29 -4.61 -21.61
N PRO A 82 1.21 -5.19 -22.39
CA PRO A 82 0.92 -6.37 -23.18
C PRO A 82 0.42 -7.50 -22.27
N MET A 83 -0.33 -8.46 -22.81
CA MET A 83 -0.77 -9.60 -22.01
C MET A 83 0.44 -10.30 -21.38
N PHE A 84 0.36 -10.55 -20.08
CA PHE A 84 1.44 -11.15 -19.31
C PHE A 84 1.82 -12.51 -19.88
N ALA A 85 3.05 -12.63 -20.34
CA ALA A 85 3.60 -13.84 -20.96
C ALA A 85 5.11 -13.97 -20.69
N GLU A 86 5.59 -13.36 -19.62
CA GLU A 86 7.01 -13.41 -19.26
C GLU A 86 7.39 -14.80 -18.74
N VAL A 87 8.59 -15.26 -19.09
CA VAL A 87 9.09 -16.60 -18.75
C VAL A 87 9.38 -16.72 -17.26
N VAL A 88 9.80 -15.62 -16.64
CA VAL A 88 10.11 -15.55 -15.22
C VAL A 88 8.90 -14.95 -14.49
N SER A 89 8.46 -15.63 -13.44
CA SER A 89 7.41 -15.10 -12.56
C SER A 89 7.89 -13.80 -11.90
N PRO A 90 7.03 -12.79 -11.77
CA PRO A 90 7.48 -11.49 -11.28
C PRO A 90 8.00 -11.50 -9.82
N ALA A 91 7.63 -12.52 -9.04
CA ALA A 91 8.15 -12.75 -7.70
C ALA A 91 9.67 -12.97 -7.67
N TYR A 92 10.25 -13.40 -8.80
CA TYR A 92 11.68 -13.64 -8.95
C TYR A 92 12.41 -12.54 -9.72
N THR A 93 11.70 -11.53 -10.25
CA THR A 93 12.34 -10.46 -11.04
C THR A 93 12.98 -9.39 -10.16
N GLN A 94 12.78 -9.42 -8.84
CA GLN A 94 13.31 -8.43 -7.88
C GLN A 94 12.98 -6.97 -8.26
N GLY A 95 11.85 -6.77 -8.98
CA GLY A 95 11.43 -5.46 -9.46
C GLY A 95 12.08 -5.01 -10.77
N GLU A 96 12.88 -5.86 -11.42
CA GLU A 96 13.47 -5.62 -12.73
C GLU A 96 12.77 -6.44 -13.82
N TYR A 97 11.80 -5.80 -14.48
CA TYR A 97 11.05 -6.40 -15.57
C TYR A 97 11.78 -6.21 -16.89
N ARG A 98 11.67 -7.17 -17.81
CA ARG A 98 12.19 -7.01 -19.18
C ARG A 98 11.53 -5.85 -19.92
N LEU A 99 10.24 -5.64 -19.64
CA LEU A 99 9.42 -4.60 -20.25
C LEU A 99 9.58 -3.27 -19.49
N LYS A 100 9.94 -2.19 -20.21
CA LYS A 100 10.16 -0.86 -19.61
C LYS A 100 8.87 -0.31 -18.98
N GLU A 101 7.74 -0.51 -19.65
CA GLU A 101 6.42 -0.07 -19.23
C GLU A 101 6.00 -0.78 -17.94
N ALA A 102 6.33 -2.07 -17.78
CA ALA A 102 6.11 -2.81 -16.55
C ALA A 102 6.95 -2.26 -15.39
N ASN A 103 8.21 -1.89 -15.63
CA ASN A 103 9.04 -1.23 -14.61
C ASN A 103 8.45 0.12 -14.17
N VAL A 104 7.96 0.94 -15.12
CA VAL A 104 7.32 2.22 -14.81
C VAL A 104 6.05 2.01 -13.98
N TRP A 105 5.24 1.02 -14.36
CA TRP A 105 4.05 0.63 -13.62
C TRP A 105 4.37 0.15 -12.21
N ALA A 106 5.31 -0.79 -12.07
CA ALA A 106 5.75 -1.33 -10.78
C ALA A 106 6.28 -0.23 -9.85
N LYS A 107 7.09 0.70 -10.39
CA LYS A 107 7.57 1.86 -9.62
C LYS A 107 6.43 2.74 -9.14
N LYS A 108 5.44 3.04 -9.99
CA LYS A 108 4.28 3.85 -9.62
C LYS A 108 3.43 3.21 -8.53
N ILE A 109 3.28 1.90 -8.56
CA ILE A 109 2.56 1.14 -7.54
C ILE A 109 3.35 1.08 -6.24
N ALA A 110 4.67 0.89 -6.29
CA ALA A 110 5.54 0.84 -5.11
C ALA A 110 5.59 2.15 -4.31
N GLU A 111 5.24 3.30 -4.93
CA GLU A 111 5.12 4.58 -4.24
C GLU A 111 3.89 4.70 -3.32
N ALA A 112 2.92 3.79 -3.44
CA ALA A 112 1.64 3.91 -2.77
C ALA A 112 1.64 3.27 -1.38
N ASP A 113 0.99 3.94 -0.43
CA ASP A 113 0.66 3.36 0.88
C ASP A 113 -0.68 2.61 0.85
N GLY A 114 -1.52 2.88 -0.16
CA GLY A 114 -2.81 2.23 -0.33
C GLY A 114 -3.42 2.45 -1.71
N PHE A 115 -4.43 1.63 -2.03
CA PHE A 115 -5.09 1.62 -3.34
C PHE A 115 -6.61 1.67 -3.19
N ILE A 116 -7.25 2.39 -4.12
CA ILE A 116 -8.69 2.33 -4.34
C ILE A 116 -8.88 1.89 -5.79
N ILE A 117 -9.54 0.76 -6.02
CA ILE A 117 -9.74 0.24 -7.38
C ILE A 117 -11.16 0.56 -7.82
N VAL A 118 -11.28 1.38 -8.85
CA VAL A 118 -12.53 1.68 -9.53
C VAL A 118 -12.68 0.72 -10.70
N THR A 119 -13.44 -0.35 -10.46
CA THR A 119 -13.65 -1.41 -11.44
C THR A 119 -15.08 -1.42 -11.99
N PRO A 120 -15.27 -1.49 -13.32
CA PRO A 120 -16.54 -1.95 -13.84
C PRO A 120 -16.69 -3.46 -13.58
N GLU A 121 -17.91 -3.96 -13.68
CA GLU A 121 -18.18 -5.39 -13.79
C GLU A 121 -18.34 -5.76 -15.27
N TYR A 122 -17.49 -6.65 -15.77
CA TYR A 122 -17.60 -7.26 -17.09
C TYR A 122 -17.77 -8.77 -16.93
N ASN A 123 -18.87 -9.33 -17.46
CA ASN A 123 -19.17 -10.76 -17.40
C ASN A 123 -19.07 -11.34 -15.98
N HIS A 124 -19.63 -10.65 -14.98
CA HIS A 124 -19.59 -11.04 -13.57
C HIS A 124 -18.18 -11.08 -12.95
N GLY A 125 -17.23 -10.37 -13.54
CA GLY A 125 -15.88 -10.23 -13.03
C GLY A 125 -15.32 -8.82 -13.20
N TYR A 126 -14.13 -8.63 -12.66
CA TYR A 126 -13.33 -7.44 -12.96
C TYR A 126 -12.70 -7.56 -14.36
N PRO A 127 -12.35 -6.44 -15.02
CA PRO A 127 -11.86 -6.48 -16.39
C PRO A 127 -10.48 -7.14 -16.48
N ALA A 128 -10.22 -7.80 -17.60
CA ALA A 128 -8.94 -8.44 -17.88
C ALA A 128 -7.75 -7.46 -17.80
N SER A 129 -7.97 -6.18 -18.15
CA SER A 129 -6.96 -5.12 -18.03
C SER A 129 -6.45 -4.95 -16.61
N LEU A 130 -7.33 -5.06 -15.61
CA LEU A 130 -6.94 -4.99 -14.20
C LEU A 130 -6.12 -6.22 -13.80
N LYS A 131 -6.61 -7.42 -14.15
CA LYS A 131 -5.90 -8.67 -13.86
C LYS A 131 -4.48 -8.64 -14.42
N ASN A 132 -4.38 -8.29 -15.70
CA ASN A 132 -3.12 -8.25 -16.41
C ASN A 132 -2.12 -7.30 -15.73
N ASN A 133 -2.55 -6.09 -15.37
CA ASN A 133 -1.69 -5.13 -14.68
C ASN A 133 -1.25 -5.60 -13.30
N ILE A 134 -2.08 -6.36 -12.57
CA ILE A 134 -1.71 -6.95 -11.28
C ILE A 134 -0.73 -8.11 -11.46
N ASP A 135 -0.87 -8.90 -12.52
CA ASP A 135 0.02 -10.03 -12.81
C ASP A 135 1.47 -9.60 -13.09
N TYR A 136 1.68 -8.36 -13.53
CA TYR A 136 3.02 -7.76 -13.63
C TYR A 136 3.60 -7.28 -12.30
N LEU A 137 2.93 -7.44 -11.16
CA LEU A 137 3.39 -6.90 -9.87
C LEU A 137 3.76 -7.96 -8.84
N TYR A 138 3.45 -9.24 -9.12
CA TYR A 138 3.55 -10.34 -8.15
C TYR A 138 4.90 -11.01 -8.17
#